data_AF-A0A3D3TIA0-F1
#
_entry.id   AF-A0A3D3TIA0-F1
#
_cell.length_a   1.000
_cell.length_b   1.000
_cell.length_c   1.000
_cell.angle_alpha   90.00
_cell.angle_beta   90.00
_cell.angle_gamma   90.00
#
_symmetry.space_group_name_H-M   'P 1'
#
loop_
_entity.id
_entity.type
_entity.pdbx_description
1 polymer ?
#
loop_
_entity_poly.entity_id
_entity_poly.type
_entity_poly.pdbx_seq_one_letter_code
_entity_poly.pdbx_strand_id
1 'polypeptide(L)' 'EEIDKLLTKIINNLPDRCRIIFIMARQEGLKPKAIAERLSINESTVRVQMKIAIEKIIAEVKPHYPDITFTILISLLLS' A
#
# COMPACT_ATOMS: atom_id res chain seq x y z
N GLU A 1 -4.43 17.62 7.17
CA GLU A 1 -3.27 18.46 6.77
C GLU A 1 -1.91 17.86 7.09
N GLU A 2 -1.55 17.50 8.33
CA GLU A 2 -0.24 16.87 8.60
C GLU A 2 -0.18 15.38 8.26
N ILE A 3 -1.23 14.62 8.59
CA ILE A 3 -1.31 13.19 8.27
C ILE A 3 -1.29 12.96 6.76
N ASP A 4 -1.99 13.79 5.99
CA ASP A 4 -2.02 13.69 4.53
C ASP A 4 -0.65 13.97 3.90
N LYS A 5 0.09 14.95 4.44
CA LYS A 5 1.47 15.25 4.02
C LYS A 5 2.40 14.07 4.31
N LEU A 6 2.27 13.46 5.49
CA LEU A 6 3.06 12.28 5.85
C LEU A 6 2.74 11.10 4.94
N LEU A 7 1.46 10.77 4.72
CA LEU A 7 1.03 9.71 3.82
C LEU A 7 1.53 9.94 2.39
N THR A 8 1.43 11.18 1.90
CA THR A 8 1.91 11.54 0.56
C THR A 8 3.42 11.32 0.45
N LYS A 9 4.19 11.73 1.48
CA LYS A 9 5.63 11.51 1.53
C LYS A 9 5.97 10.02 1.52
N ILE A 10 5.28 9.21 2.33
CA ILE A 10 5.50 7.76 2.40
C ILE A 10 5.19 7.09 1.05
N ILE A 11 4.07 7.43 0.42
CA ILE A 11 3.69 6.91 -0.90
C ILE A 11 4.72 7.30 -1.95
N ASN A 12 5.19 8.56 -1.94
CA ASN A 12 6.20 9.03 -2.90
C ASN A 12 7.55 8.32 -2.72
N ASN A 13 7.88 7.88 -1.50
CA ASN A 13 9.10 7.12 -1.21
C ASN A 13 9.02 5.62 -1.58
N LEU A 14 7.85 5.12 -2.01
CA LEU A 14 7.73 3.76 -2.50
C LEU A 14 8.56 3.57 -3.79
N PRO A 15 9.15 2.38 -4.02
CA PRO A 15 9.76 2.06 -5.30
C PRO A 15 8.75 2.24 -6.45
N ASP A 16 9.21 2.73 -7.59
CA ASP A 16 8.33 3.19 -8.69
C ASP A 16 7.26 2.15 -9.09
N ARG A 17 7.65 0.89 -9.26
CA ARG A 17 6.70 -0.19 -9.61
C ARG A 17 5.65 -0.44 -8.53
N CYS A 18 6.06 -0.46 -7.25
CA CYS A 18 5.14 -0.62 -6.12
C CYS A 18 4.18 0.57 -6.03
N ARG A 19 4.70 1.79 -6.22
CA ARG A 19 3.94 3.04 -6.17
C ARG A 19 2.87 3.11 -7.25
N ILE A 20 3.23 2.83 -8.51
CA ILE A 20 2.31 2.83 -9.65
C ILE A 20 1.16 1.85 -9.39
N ILE A 21 1.51 0.61 -9.02
CA ILE A 21 0.52 -0.44 -8.76
C ILE A 21 -0.40 -0.07 -7.59
N PHE A 22 0.16 0.49 -6.51
CA PHE A 22 -0.62 0.96 -5.35
C PHE A 22 -1.60 2.07 -5.71
N ILE A 23 -1.16 3.07 -6.49
CA ILE A 23 -1.99 4.18 -6.96
C ILE A 23 -3.15 3.66 -7.83
N MET A 24 -2.86 2.80 -8.81
CA MET A 24 -3.89 2.21 -9.68
C MET A 24 -4.94 1.43 -8.88
N ALA A 25 -4.54 0.69 -7.84
CA ALA A 25 -5.48 -0.06 -7.03
C ALA A 25 -6.29 0.81 -6.06
N ARG A 26 -5.69 1.85 -5.48
CA ARG A 26 -6.30 2.66 -4.41
C ARG A 26 -7.01 3.90 -4.91
N GLN A 27 -6.42 4.63 -5.85
CA GLN A 27 -6.98 5.87 -6.38
C GLN A 27 -7.87 5.61 -7.60
N GLU A 28 -7.45 4.72 -8.51
CA GLU A 28 -8.25 4.39 -9.70
C GLU A 28 -9.23 3.23 -9.45
N GLY A 29 -9.13 2.55 -8.30
CA GLY A 29 -10.03 1.44 -7.93
C GLY A 29 -9.89 0.20 -8.81
N LEU A 30 -8.77 0.06 -9.53
CA LEU A 30 -8.57 -1.05 -10.45
C LEU A 30 -8.35 -2.37 -9.71
N LYS A 31 -9.00 -3.43 -10.20
CA LYS A 31 -8.76 -4.79 -9.72
C LYS A 31 -7.38 -5.28 -10.19
N PRO A 32 -6.72 -6.20 -9.46
CA PRO A 32 -5.38 -6.69 -9.82
C PRO A 32 -5.27 -7.18 -11.27
N LYS A 33 -6.32 -7.83 -11.79
CA LYS A 33 -6.40 -8.27 -13.19
C LYS A 33 -6.30 -7.12 -14.19
N ALA A 34 -7.05 -6.04 -13.97
CA ALA A 34 -7.03 -4.87 -14.87
C ALA A 34 -5.67 -4.15 -14.84
N ILE A 35 -5.03 -4.11 -13.67
CA ILE A 35 -3.67 -3.56 -13.52
C ILE A 35 -2.66 -4.43 -14.27
N ALA A 36 -2.78 -5.76 -14.14
CA ALA A 36 -1.93 -6.72 -14.81
C ALA A 36 -2.00 -6.59 -16.34
N GLU A 37 -3.22 -6.49 -16.88
CA GLU A 37 -3.48 -6.24 -18.30
C GLU A 37 -2.88 -4.90 -18.75
N ARG A 38 -3.09 -3.83 -17.99
CA ARG A 38 -2.63 -2.48 -18.35
C ARG A 38 -1.10 -2.32 -18.32
N LEU A 39 -0.43 -3.04 -17.43
CA LEU A 39 1.03 -3.01 -17.31
C LEU A 39 1.72 -4.16 -18.06
N SER A 40 0.96 -5.03 -18.73
CA SER A 40 1.47 -6.23 -19.41
C SER A 40 2.34 -7.10 -18.50
N ILE A 41 1.88 -7.34 -17.27
CA ILE A 41 2.53 -8.21 -16.27
C ILE A 41 1.55 -9.26 -15.72
N ASN A 42 2.06 -10.22 -14.95
CA ASN A 42 1.19 -11.21 -14.33
C ASN A 42 0.41 -10.63 -13.14
N GLU A 43 -0.83 -11.10 -12.94
CA GLU A 43 -1.65 -10.71 -11.78
C GLU A 43 -0.97 -11.07 -10.45
N SER A 44 -0.21 -12.17 -10.42
CA SER A 44 0.62 -12.54 -9.27
C SER A 44 1.68 -11.49 -8.96
N THR A 45 2.31 -10.89 -9.99
CA THR A 45 3.24 -9.78 -9.83
C THR A 45 2.55 -8.56 -9.23
N VAL A 46 1.33 -8.24 -9.68
CA VAL A 46 0.53 -7.14 -9.08
C VAL A 46 0.31 -7.38 -7.59
N ARG A 47 -0.12 -8.59 -7.20
CA ARG A 47 -0.35 -8.94 -5.79
C ARG A 47 0.93 -8.86 -4.95
N VAL A 48 2.06 -9.35 -5.48
CA VAL A 48 3.36 -9.26 -4.79
C VAL A 48 3.80 -7.81 -4.63
N GLN A 49 3.72 -6.99 -5.68
CA GLN A 49 4.09 -5.57 -5.63
C GLN A 49 3.17 -4.79 -4.67
N MET A 50 1.89 -5.15 -4.60
CA MET A 50 0.95 -4.58 -3.63
C MET A 50 1.34 -4.92 -2.19
N LYS A 51 1.70 -6.19 -1.93
CA LYS A 51 2.17 -6.62 -0.61
C LYS A 51 3.42 -5.83 -0.20
N ILE A 52 4.40 -5.70 -1.09
CA ILE A 52 5.63 -4.92 -0.83
C ILE A 52 5.30 -3.44 -0.57
N ALA A 53 4.38 -2.85 -1.34
CA ALA A 53 3.94 -1.47 -1.12
C ALA A 53 3.35 -1.29 0.29
N ILE A 54 2.45 -2.18 0.70
CA ILE A 54 1.80 -2.14 2.02
C ILE A 54 2.82 -2.34 3.15
N GLU A 55 3.71 -3.33 3.03
CA GLU A 55 4.75 -3.59 4.03
C GLU A 55 5.66 -2.37 4.23
N LYS A 56 6.05 -1.70 3.13
CA LYS A 56 6.83 -0.45 3.19
C LYS A 56 6.05 0.69 3.83
N ILE A 57 4.77 0.88 3.49
CA ILE A 57 3.93 1.90 4.12
C ILE A 57 3.86 1.65 5.63
N ILE A 58 3.58 0.41 6.05
CA ILE A 58 3.50 0.06 7.48
C ILE A 58 4.84 0.31 8.18
N ALA A 59 5.96 -0.07 7.56
CA ALA A 59 7.29 0.14 8.12
C ALA A 59 7.60 1.64 8.33
N GLU A 60 7.17 2.51 7.42
CA GLU A 60 7.35 3.96 7.51
C GLU A 60 6.35 4.61 8.48
N VAL A 61 5.13 4.09 8.60
CA VAL A 61 4.09 4.61 9.51
C VAL A 61 4.37 4.24 10.97
N LYS A 62 4.87 3.02 11.22
CA LYS A 62 5.03 2.44 12.56
C LYS A 62 5.87 3.30 13.53
N PRO A 63 6.99 3.92 13.13
CA PRO A 63 7.76 4.81 14.01
C PRO A 63 6.99 6.07 14.44
N HIS A 64 6.08 6.55 13.59
CA HIS A 64 5.27 7.73 13.87
C HIS A 64 3.99 7.39 14.66
N TYR A 65 3.47 6.16 14.52
CA TYR A 65 2.23 5.71 15.14
C TYR A 65 2.30 4.25 15.63
N PRO A 66 3.06 3.97 16.69
CA PRO A 66 3.21 2.61 17.23
C PRO A 66 1.88 2.02 17.68
N ASP A 67 1.00 2.83 18.28
CA ASP A 67 -0.27 2.38 18.86
C ASP A 67 -1.31 1.97 17.81
N ILE A 68 -1.30 2.59 16.62
CA ILE A 68 -2.23 2.24 15.53
C ILE A 68 -2.00 0.80 15.08
N THR A 69 -0.75 0.35 15.06
CA THR A 69 -0.39 -1.04 14.72
C THR A 69 -1.03 -2.03 15.70
N PHE A 70 -1.08 -1.68 16.98
CA PHE A 70 -1.69 -2.50 18.04
C PHE A 70 -3.21 -2.58 17.87
N THR A 71 -3.87 -1.46 17.55
CA THR A 71 -5.31 -1.44 17.31
C THR A 71 -5.74 -2.25 16.08
N ILE A 72 -4.99 -2.19 14.97
CA ILE A 72 -5.26 -2.99 13.76
C ILE A 72 -5.08 -4.48 14.05
N LEU A 73 -4.02 -4.85 14.78
CA LEU A 73 -3.77 -6.23 15.19
C LEU A 73 -4.91 -6.78 16.06
N ILE A 74 -5.38 -6.00 17.03
CA ILE A 74 -6.52 -6.38 17.89
C ILE A 74 -7.81 -6.49 17.08
N SER A 75 -8.06 -5.56 16.16
CA SER A 75 -9.25 -5.61 15.30
C SER A 75 -9.29 -6.88 14.44
N LEU A 76 -8.15 -7.36 13.95
CA LEU A 76 -8.03 -8.58 13.16
C LEU A 76 -8.14 -9.87 14.00
N LEU A 77 -7.92 -9.81 15.32
CA LEU A 77 -8.06 -10.94 16.24
C LEU A 77 -9.50 -11.08 16.78
N LEU A 78 -10.28 -10.01 16.74
CA LEU A 78 -11.67 -9.96 17.22
C LEU A 78 -12.71 -10.07 16.08
N SER A 79 -12.27 -10.22 14.83
CA SER A 79 -13.12 -10.45 13.64
C SER A 79 -12.88 -11.84 13.05
#